data_AF-A0A1R1AXX0-F1
#
_entry.id   AF-A0A1R1AXX0-F1
#
_cell.length_a   1.000
_cell.length_b   1.000
_cell.length_c   1.000
_cell.angle_alpha   90.00
_cell.angle_beta   90.00
_cell.angle_gamma   90.00
#
_symmetry.space_group_name_H-M   'P 1'
#
loop_
_entity.id
_entity.type
_entity.pdbx_description
1 polymer ?
#
loop_
_entity_poly.entity_id
_entity_poly.type
_entity_poly.pdbx_seq_one_letter_code
_entity_poly.pdbx_strand_id
1 'polypeptide(L)'
;MLELGFNDPERLVTVAHALSTRSRVDILRLLNSKNLNVIEIAEKLKLPVSTVASNIKVLEAAELINTELLPASRGAMKVCSRNYDDVHFALNLKNSVPKGITHVYEVDMPIGHYSDCEVAPTCGMANADGYIIKEDEPASFYHPKHVNAQIIWLRKGYLEYLLPMDVPAGARIQSLELSMEMCSEAPNYDQNWPSNISVWVNGVEIGMWTSPGDFGDRRGKLNPNWWYDWATQYGFLKTWRVDHEKTTLDMEKVSGVTLDELNLSESPKLRLRIGIKPDAVNQGGLNLFGRQFGDHEQNIIMQVKYTMDQDGENL
;
A
#
# COMPACT_ATOMS: atom_id res chain seq x y z
N MET A 1 5.45 -8.96 24.64
CA MET A 1 4.36 -9.06 23.66
C MET A 1 3.69 -10.41 23.80
N LEU A 2 2.36 -10.46 23.84
CA LEU A 2 1.56 -11.69 23.87
C LEU A 2 1.08 -11.99 22.44
N GLU A 3 1.43 -13.17 21.89
CA GLU A 3 0.96 -13.61 20.58
C GLU A 3 -0.19 -14.62 20.72
N LEU A 4 -1.27 -14.40 19.96
CA LEU A 4 -2.46 -15.24 19.94
C LEU A 4 -2.85 -15.56 18.50
N GLY A 5 -3.39 -16.75 18.25
CA GLY A 5 -3.84 -17.14 16.93
C GLY A 5 -4.69 -18.41 16.96
N PHE A 6 -5.11 -18.89 15.78
CA PHE A 6 -6.00 -20.05 15.67
C PHE A 6 -5.38 -21.39 16.14
N ASN A 7 -4.07 -21.43 16.39
CA ASN A 7 -3.38 -22.61 16.91
C ASN A 7 -3.67 -22.85 18.41
N ASP A 8 -4.15 -21.82 19.12
CA ASP A 8 -4.59 -21.91 20.52
C ASP A 8 -5.93 -21.16 20.67
N PRO A 9 -7.03 -21.74 20.17
CA PRO A 9 -8.32 -21.07 20.12
C PRO A 9 -8.87 -20.78 21.52
N GLU A 10 -8.59 -21.61 22.51
CA GLU A 10 -9.03 -21.42 23.90
C GLU A 10 -8.38 -20.18 24.52
N ARG A 11 -7.05 -20.03 24.35
CA ARG A 11 -6.34 -18.85 24.87
C ARG A 11 -6.72 -17.58 24.11
N LEU A 12 -6.89 -17.69 22.79
CA LEU A 12 -7.41 -16.62 21.94
C LEU A 12 -8.77 -16.11 22.43
N VAL A 13 -9.74 -17.02 22.63
CA VAL A 13 -11.09 -16.68 23.12
C VAL A 13 -11.02 -16.10 24.53
N THR A 14 -10.20 -16.67 25.41
CA THR A 14 -10.03 -16.18 26.79
C THR A 14 -9.54 -14.74 26.83
N VAL A 15 -8.50 -14.41 26.04
CA VAL A 15 -7.94 -13.05 25.98
C VAL A 15 -8.89 -12.08 25.27
N ALA A 16 -9.51 -12.48 24.16
CA ALA A 16 -10.51 -11.68 23.48
C ALA A 16 -11.70 -11.36 24.40
N HIS A 17 -12.19 -12.37 25.14
CA HIS A 17 -13.22 -12.19 26.14
C HIS A 17 -12.75 -11.26 27.28
N ALA A 18 -11.50 -11.31 27.72
CA ALA A 18 -10.98 -10.41 28.75
C ALA A 18 -10.89 -8.95 28.27
N LEU A 19 -10.65 -8.72 26.98
CA LEU A 19 -10.55 -7.38 26.38
C LEU A 19 -11.89 -6.81 25.90
N SER A 20 -12.97 -7.60 25.88
CA SER A 20 -14.26 -7.21 25.29
C SER A 20 -15.09 -6.19 26.09
N THR A 21 -14.64 -5.74 27.26
CA THR A 21 -15.38 -4.74 28.06
C THR A 21 -14.56 -3.52 28.41
N ARG A 22 -15.23 -2.36 28.38
CA ARG A 22 -14.62 -1.06 28.63
C ARG A 22 -13.90 -0.97 29.99
N SER A 23 -14.53 -1.44 31.06
CA SER A 23 -13.95 -1.37 32.40
C SER A 23 -12.62 -2.15 32.51
N ARG A 24 -12.47 -3.28 31.81
CA ARG A 24 -11.22 -4.06 31.80
C ARG A 24 -10.11 -3.35 31.01
N VAL A 25 -10.46 -2.75 29.88
CA VAL A 25 -9.53 -1.90 29.10
C VAL A 25 -9.07 -0.69 29.91
N ASP A 26 -9.97 -0.03 30.65
CA ASP A 26 -9.63 1.12 31.48
C ASP A 26 -8.71 0.71 32.66
N ILE A 27 -8.91 -0.49 33.25
CA ILE A 27 -7.99 -1.06 34.26
C ILE A 27 -6.59 -1.25 33.66
N LEU A 28 -6.47 -1.89 32.49
CA LEU A 28 -5.18 -2.09 31.81
C LEU A 28 -4.49 -0.75 31.50
N ARG A 29 -5.25 0.26 31.08
CA ARG A 29 -4.73 1.61 30.83
C ARG A 29 -4.18 2.26 32.10
N LEU A 30 -4.83 2.12 33.25
CA LEU A 30 -4.33 2.63 34.53
C LEU A 30 -3.02 1.96 34.94
N LEU A 31 -2.90 0.65 34.68
CA LEU A 31 -1.72 -0.15 34.99
C LEU A 31 -0.53 0.12 34.04
N ASN A 32 -0.74 0.87 32.94
CA ASN A 32 0.34 1.25 32.02
C ASN A 32 1.35 2.23 32.66
N SER A 33 0.93 3.00 33.68
CA SER A 33 1.79 4.02 34.30
C SER A 33 2.39 3.58 35.64
N LYS A 34 1.72 2.69 36.37
CA LYS A 34 2.20 2.15 37.66
C LYS A 34 1.36 0.95 38.12
N ASN A 35 1.96 0.12 38.96
CA ASN A 35 1.25 -0.94 39.69
C ASN A 35 0.26 -0.30 40.68
N LEU A 36 -0.93 -0.88 40.78
CA LEU A 36 -2.02 -0.36 41.61
C LEU A 36 -2.68 -1.49 42.37
N ASN A 37 -3.16 -1.21 43.57
CA ASN A 37 -4.01 -2.15 44.29
C ASN A 37 -5.49 -2.02 43.89
N VAL A 38 -6.29 -3.04 44.23
CA VAL A 38 -7.72 -3.11 43.89
C VAL A 38 -8.51 -1.87 44.34
N ILE A 39 -8.19 -1.32 45.52
CA ILE A 39 -8.89 -0.16 46.08
C ILE A 39 -8.56 1.10 45.28
N GLU A 40 -7.28 1.31 44.96
CA GLU A 40 -6.85 2.46 44.13
C GLU A 40 -7.47 2.43 42.74
N ILE A 41 -7.59 1.24 42.13
CA ILE A 41 -8.24 1.07 40.84
C ILE A 41 -9.74 1.42 40.94
N ALA A 42 -10.41 0.94 41.99
CA ALA A 42 -11.83 1.22 42.25
C ALA A 42 -12.10 2.72 42.43
N GLU A 43 -11.25 3.41 43.20
CA GLU A 43 -11.34 4.86 43.39
C GLU A 43 -11.15 5.63 42.08
N LYS A 44 -10.11 5.29 41.31
CA LYS A 44 -9.79 5.95 40.03
C LYS A 44 -10.88 5.78 38.97
N LEU A 45 -11.48 4.59 38.90
CA LEU A 45 -12.55 4.29 37.94
C LEU A 45 -13.95 4.64 38.47
N LYS A 46 -14.07 5.03 39.75
CA LYS A 46 -15.34 5.27 40.44
C LYS A 46 -16.29 4.06 40.35
N LEU A 47 -15.73 2.87 40.52
CA LEU A 47 -16.47 1.60 40.48
C LEU A 47 -16.47 0.92 41.86
N PRO A 48 -17.47 0.10 42.19
CA PRO A 48 -17.44 -0.70 43.42
C PRO A 48 -16.23 -1.64 43.45
N VAL A 49 -15.62 -1.79 44.63
CA VAL A 49 -14.44 -2.68 44.83
C VAL A 49 -14.74 -4.12 44.40
N SER A 50 -15.95 -4.62 44.64
CA SER A 50 -16.39 -5.94 44.22
C SER A 50 -16.41 -6.09 42.69
N THR A 51 -16.84 -5.06 41.97
CA THR A 51 -16.83 -5.00 40.50
C THR A 51 -15.41 -5.00 39.95
N VAL A 52 -14.51 -4.21 40.55
CA VAL A 52 -13.10 -4.19 40.15
C VAL A 52 -12.41 -5.53 40.45
N ALA A 53 -12.65 -6.12 41.61
CA ALA A 53 -12.11 -7.43 41.97
C ALA A 53 -12.57 -8.53 40.99
N SER A 54 -13.82 -8.49 40.54
CA SER A 54 -14.32 -9.42 39.51
C SER A 54 -13.60 -9.23 38.17
N ASN A 55 -13.44 -7.99 37.71
CA ASN A 55 -12.72 -7.70 36.47
C ASN A 55 -11.24 -8.10 36.53
N ILE A 56 -10.59 -7.89 37.68
CA ILE A 56 -9.20 -8.31 37.92
C ILE A 56 -9.07 -9.82 37.79
N LYS A 57 -9.99 -10.61 38.35
CA LYS A 57 -9.98 -12.07 38.20
C LYS A 57 -10.03 -12.51 36.73
N VAL A 58 -10.82 -11.82 35.90
CA VAL A 58 -10.92 -12.17 34.48
C VAL A 58 -9.67 -11.77 33.70
N LEU A 59 -9.08 -10.62 34.00
CA LEU A 59 -7.82 -10.19 33.39
C LEU A 59 -6.64 -11.08 33.82
N GLU A 60 -6.64 -11.52 35.08
CA GLU A 60 -5.65 -12.45 35.64
C GLU A 60 -5.79 -13.85 35.01
N ALA A 61 -7.02 -14.36 34.84
CA ALA A 61 -7.26 -15.63 34.17
C ALA A 61 -6.84 -15.62 32.69
N ALA A 62 -6.83 -14.44 32.06
CA ALA A 62 -6.31 -14.24 30.71
C ALA A 62 -4.81 -13.91 30.66
N GLU A 63 -4.12 -13.95 31.81
CA GLU A 63 -2.69 -13.65 31.96
C GLU A 63 -2.28 -12.25 31.49
N LEU A 64 -3.23 -11.31 31.35
CA LEU A 64 -2.96 -9.93 30.93
C LEU A 64 -2.38 -9.10 32.08
N ILE A 65 -2.68 -9.48 33.32
CA ILE A 65 -2.16 -8.87 34.53
C ILE A 65 -1.67 -9.96 35.49
N ASN A 66 -0.66 -9.63 36.28
CA ASN A 66 -0.24 -10.42 37.43
C ASN A 66 -0.76 -9.75 38.70
N THR A 67 -0.92 -10.56 39.74
CA THR A 67 -1.33 -10.06 41.03
C THR A 67 -0.47 -10.64 42.15
N GLU A 68 -0.19 -9.82 43.15
CA GLU A 68 0.63 -10.18 44.30
C GLU A 68 -0.05 -9.72 45.58
N LEU A 69 0.01 -10.55 46.64
CA LEU A 69 -0.48 -10.19 47.96
C LEU A 69 0.66 -9.57 48.77
N LEU A 70 0.57 -8.27 49.01
CA LEU A 70 1.52 -7.53 49.84
C LEU A 70 0.92 -7.21 51.22
N PRO A 71 1.73 -7.13 52.29
CA PRO A 71 1.26 -6.65 53.59
C PRO A 71 0.77 -5.20 53.51
N ALA A 72 -0.36 -4.90 54.13
CA ALA A 72 -0.94 -3.56 54.22
C ALA A 72 -1.13 -3.15 55.69
N SER A 73 -1.39 -1.86 55.94
CA SER A 73 -1.64 -1.32 57.29
C SER A 73 -2.80 -2.01 58.03
N ARG A 74 -3.73 -2.63 57.29
CA ARG A 74 -4.74 -3.56 57.81
C ARG A 74 -4.89 -4.76 56.86
N GLY A 75 -4.22 -5.87 57.18
CA GLY A 75 -4.31 -7.13 56.43
C GLY A 75 -3.37 -7.20 55.23
N ALA A 76 -3.80 -7.81 54.14
CA ALA A 76 -3.05 -7.92 52.89
C ALA A 76 -3.77 -7.16 51.76
N MET A 77 -3.01 -6.55 50.86
CA MET A 77 -3.50 -5.87 49.67
C MET A 77 -3.08 -6.64 48.42
N LYS A 78 -4.02 -6.78 47.48
CA LYS A 78 -3.75 -7.38 46.18
C LYS A 78 -3.29 -6.29 45.21
N VAL A 79 -2.01 -6.27 44.89
CA VAL A 79 -1.39 -5.35 43.93
C VAL A 79 -1.43 -5.98 42.55
N CYS A 80 -1.82 -5.21 41.55
CA CYS A 80 -1.94 -5.63 40.17
C CYS A 80 -0.84 -4.95 39.35
N SER A 81 -0.20 -5.72 38.47
CA SER A 81 0.79 -5.26 37.50
C SER A 81 0.45 -5.82 36.12
N ARG A 82 0.84 -5.10 35.07
CA ARG A 82 0.63 -5.57 33.69
C ARG A 82 1.68 -6.63 33.33
N ASN A 83 1.26 -7.69 32.63
CA ASN A 83 2.15 -8.78 32.24
C ASN A 83 2.76 -8.58 30.83
N TYR A 84 2.04 -7.90 29.92
CA TYR A 84 2.46 -7.71 28.53
C TYR A 84 2.29 -6.26 28.05
N ASP A 85 3.28 -5.79 27.28
CA ASP A 85 3.22 -4.44 26.68
C ASP A 85 2.25 -4.34 25.51
N ASP A 86 2.18 -5.40 24.69
CA ASP A 86 1.39 -5.49 23.47
C ASP A 86 0.73 -6.87 23.37
N VAL A 87 -0.44 -6.94 22.71
CA VAL A 87 -1.15 -8.17 22.35
C VAL A 87 -1.34 -8.20 20.84
N HIS A 88 -0.83 -9.25 20.17
CA HIS A 88 -0.92 -9.43 18.73
C HIS A 88 -1.82 -10.63 18.39
N PHE A 89 -2.88 -10.38 17.62
CA PHE A 89 -3.81 -11.40 17.13
C PHE A 89 -3.43 -11.83 15.71
N ALA A 90 -2.68 -12.92 15.58
CA ALA A 90 -2.36 -13.58 14.32
C ALA A 90 -3.51 -14.50 13.89
N LEU A 91 -4.55 -13.92 13.26
CA LEU A 91 -5.73 -14.63 12.76
C LEU A 91 -5.53 -15.22 11.34
N ASN A 92 -4.28 -15.38 10.90
CA ASN A 92 -4.00 -16.10 9.67
C ASN A 92 -3.99 -17.60 9.99
N LEU A 93 -4.85 -18.39 9.36
CA LEU A 93 -4.88 -19.86 9.47
C LEU A 93 -3.56 -20.45 8.93
N LYS A 94 -2.52 -20.47 9.76
CA LYS A 94 -1.28 -21.20 9.50
C LYS A 94 -1.47 -22.66 9.89
N ASN A 95 -2.31 -23.39 9.17
CA ASN A 95 -2.37 -24.87 9.20
C ASN A 95 -2.67 -25.48 7.82
N SER A 96 -2.08 -24.89 6.78
CA SER A 96 -1.36 -25.70 5.81
C SER A 96 0.01 -25.04 5.70
N VAL A 97 1.08 -25.82 5.86
CA VAL A 97 2.37 -25.39 5.31
C VAL A 97 2.13 -25.35 3.79
N PRO A 98 2.17 -24.18 3.13
CA PRO A 98 1.98 -24.18 1.69
C PRO A 98 3.15 -24.94 1.09
N LYS A 99 2.87 -25.90 0.22
CA LYS A 99 3.80 -26.19 -0.86
C LYS A 99 4.07 -24.86 -1.58
N GLY A 100 5.34 -24.45 -1.66
CA GLY A 100 5.75 -23.22 -2.33
C GLY A 100 5.74 -21.99 -1.42
N ILE A 101 6.93 -21.50 -1.06
CA ILE A 101 7.11 -20.16 -0.50
C ILE A 101 6.64 -19.15 -1.57
N THR A 102 5.74 -18.24 -1.21
CA THR A 102 5.40 -17.10 -2.08
C THR A 102 6.51 -16.07 -1.98
N HIS A 103 7.19 -15.85 -3.09
CA HIS A 103 8.23 -14.84 -3.26
C HIS A 103 7.65 -13.60 -3.94
N VAL A 104 8.28 -12.46 -3.71
CA VAL A 104 7.96 -11.19 -4.36
C VAL A 104 9.20 -10.70 -5.08
N TYR A 105 9.11 -10.56 -6.40
CA TYR A 105 10.08 -9.84 -7.22
C TYR A 105 9.55 -8.42 -7.42
N GLU A 106 10.36 -7.41 -7.10
CA GLU A 106 9.96 -6.00 -7.19
C GLU A 106 10.93 -5.22 -8.06
N VAL A 107 10.39 -4.33 -8.89
CA VAL A 107 11.13 -3.36 -9.67
C VAL A 107 10.56 -1.97 -9.40
N ASP A 108 11.45 -1.06 -9.05
CA ASP A 108 11.18 0.37 -8.94
C ASP A 108 11.69 1.06 -10.21
N MET A 109 10.77 1.40 -11.11
CA MET A 109 11.06 1.95 -12.44
C MET A 109 10.88 3.48 -12.44
N PRO A 110 11.97 4.28 -12.53
CA PRO A 110 11.87 5.73 -12.61
C PRO A 110 11.01 6.17 -13.79
N ILE A 111 10.15 7.16 -13.58
CA ILE A 111 9.19 7.59 -14.61
C ILE A 111 9.89 8.15 -15.86
N GLY A 112 11.09 8.69 -15.71
CA GLY A 112 11.93 9.18 -16.80
C GLY A 112 12.56 8.09 -17.66
N HIS A 113 12.54 6.83 -17.24
CA HIS A 113 13.22 5.71 -17.91
C HIS A 113 12.32 5.01 -18.97
N TYR A 114 11.42 5.77 -19.61
CA TYR A 114 10.67 5.23 -20.74
C TYR A 114 11.62 4.91 -21.91
N SER A 115 11.30 3.84 -22.62
CA SER A 115 12.02 3.33 -23.79
C SER A 115 11.45 3.83 -25.12
N ASP A 116 10.17 4.18 -25.14
CA ASP A 116 9.46 4.72 -26.29
C ASP A 116 8.34 5.64 -25.81
N CYS A 117 7.95 6.60 -26.66
CA CYS A 117 6.87 7.54 -26.36
C CYS A 117 6.24 8.09 -27.63
N GLU A 118 4.94 8.35 -27.56
CA GLU A 118 4.22 9.22 -28.48
C GLU A 118 3.62 10.35 -27.64
N VAL A 119 3.92 11.60 -27.98
CA VAL A 119 3.56 12.75 -27.15
C VAL A 119 3.02 13.88 -28.00
N ALA A 120 1.95 14.52 -27.54
CA ALA A 120 1.42 15.75 -28.12
C ALA A 120 1.22 16.84 -27.04
N PRO A 121 1.37 18.12 -27.40
CA PRO A 121 1.12 19.23 -26.48
C PRO A 121 -0.33 19.29 -25.95
N THR A 122 -0.58 19.78 -24.74
CA THR A 122 0.39 20.24 -23.74
C THR A 122 1.28 19.11 -23.22
N CYS A 123 2.59 19.32 -23.11
CA CYS A 123 3.52 18.28 -22.69
C CYS A 123 4.82 18.80 -22.09
N GLY A 124 5.41 18.06 -21.16
CA GLY A 124 6.69 18.42 -20.58
C GLY A 124 7.13 17.48 -19.47
N MET A 125 8.24 17.82 -18.82
CA MET A 125 8.74 17.10 -17.65
C MET A 125 9.65 17.99 -16.79
N ALA A 126 9.64 17.72 -15.48
CA ALA A 126 10.44 18.42 -14.49
C ALA A 126 11.05 17.46 -13.46
N ASN A 127 12.06 17.93 -12.73
CA ASN A 127 12.69 17.23 -11.62
C ASN A 127 12.78 18.11 -10.37
N ALA A 128 13.44 17.65 -9.32
CA ALA A 128 13.58 18.43 -8.08
C ALA A 128 14.27 19.80 -8.26
N ASP A 129 15.06 19.99 -9.33
CA ASP A 129 15.86 21.20 -9.55
C ASP A 129 15.22 22.21 -10.52
N GLY A 130 14.35 21.76 -11.43
CA GLY A 130 13.77 22.61 -12.46
C GLY A 130 13.05 21.85 -13.57
N TYR A 131 12.63 22.60 -14.59
CA TYR A 131 12.22 22.03 -15.87
C TYR A 131 13.41 21.35 -16.54
N ILE A 132 13.20 20.13 -17.05
CA ILE A 132 14.25 19.38 -17.76
C ILE A 132 14.31 19.81 -19.22
N ILE A 133 13.14 20.06 -19.80
CA ILE A 133 12.95 20.32 -21.22
C ILE A 133 12.10 21.57 -21.45
N LYS A 134 12.13 22.07 -22.68
CA LYS A 134 11.20 23.09 -23.12
C LYS A 134 9.79 22.49 -23.14
N GLU A 135 8.86 23.18 -22.51
CA GLU A 135 7.44 22.81 -22.51
C GLU A 135 6.86 22.86 -23.93
N ASP A 136 5.84 22.03 -24.14
CA ASP A 136 5.07 21.91 -25.37
C ASP A 136 5.88 21.55 -26.63
N GLU A 137 7.03 20.90 -26.43
CA GLU A 137 7.93 20.45 -27.49
C GLU A 137 8.11 18.92 -27.44
N PRO A 138 7.35 18.13 -28.22
CA PRO A 138 7.44 16.66 -28.22
C PRO A 138 8.85 16.13 -28.51
N ALA A 139 9.61 16.82 -29.38
CA ALA A 139 10.98 16.42 -29.71
C ALA A 139 11.90 16.40 -28.47
N SER A 140 11.58 17.17 -27.43
CA SER A 140 12.40 17.23 -26.22
C SER A 140 12.28 15.99 -25.35
N PHE A 141 11.26 15.14 -25.53
CA PHE A 141 11.16 13.87 -24.81
C PHE A 141 12.32 12.91 -25.14
N TYR A 142 12.95 13.07 -26.30
CA TYR A 142 14.15 12.30 -26.66
C TYR A 142 15.45 12.88 -26.08
N HIS A 143 15.39 13.96 -25.29
CA HIS A 143 16.58 14.60 -24.72
C HIS A 143 17.15 13.76 -23.56
N PRO A 144 18.45 13.38 -23.53
CA PRO A 144 19.00 12.43 -22.55
C PRO A 144 18.77 12.74 -21.07
N LYS A 145 18.50 14.00 -20.72
CA LYS A 145 18.14 14.40 -19.36
C LYS A 145 16.76 13.92 -18.90
N HIS A 146 15.90 13.40 -19.80
CA HIS A 146 14.57 12.89 -19.48
C HIS A 146 14.60 11.83 -18.37
N VAL A 147 15.71 11.08 -18.25
CA VAL A 147 15.95 10.08 -17.21
C VAL A 147 15.81 10.62 -15.78
N ASN A 148 15.99 11.93 -15.60
CA ASN A 148 15.90 12.58 -14.29
C ASN A 148 14.48 13.04 -13.93
N ALA A 149 13.49 12.80 -14.80
CA ALA A 149 12.11 13.26 -14.59
C ALA A 149 11.51 12.71 -13.29
N GLN A 150 10.82 13.61 -12.58
CA GLN A 150 10.02 13.33 -11.38
C GLN A 150 8.55 13.71 -11.57
N ILE A 151 8.23 14.52 -12.57
CA ILE A 151 6.88 14.64 -13.12
C ILE A 151 6.98 14.67 -14.65
N ILE A 152 6.08 13.97 -15.33
CA ILE A 152 5.93 13.97 -16.79
C ILE A 152 4.46 14.20 -17.11
N TRP A 153 4.18 15.11 -18.05
CA TRP A 153 2.83 15.38 -18.52
C TRP A 153 2.73 15.34 -20.04
N LEU A 154 1.57 14.87 -20.52
CA LEU A 154 1.22 14.86 -21.94
C LEU A 154 -0.29 14.93 -22.13
N ARG A 155 -0.73 15.62 -23.17
CA ARG A 155 -2.16 15.72 -23.48
C ARG A 155 -2.70 14.49 -24.21
N LYS A 156 -1.89 13.88 -25.07
CA LYS A 156 -2.22 12.67 -25.83
C LYS A 156 -0.98 11.81 -26.05
N GLY A 157 -1.23 10.53 -26.30
CA GLY A 157 -0.22 9.53 -26.60
C GLY A 157 0.09 8.64 -25.41
N TYR A 158 1.34 8.19 -25.29
CA TYR A 158 1.76 7.20 -24.31
C TYR A 158 3.23 7.33 -23.92
N LEU A 159 3.55 6.73 -22.78
CA LEU A 159 4.90 6.39 -22.34
C LEU A 159 5.01 4.87 -22.25
N GLU A 160 6.06 4.29 -22.84
CA GLU A 160 6.32 2.85 -22.82
C GLU A 160 7.65 2.52 -22.14
N TYR A 161 7.61 1.58 -21.20
CA TYR A 161 8.70 1.16 -20.35
C TYR A 161 9.04 -0.31 -20.61
N LEU A 162 10.33 -0.64 -20.53
CA LEU A 162 10.82 -2.00 -20.52
C LEU A 162 11.33 -2.34 -19.12
N LEU A 163 10.59 -3.17 -18.40
CA LEU A 163 10.94 -3.62 -17.07
C LEU A 163 11.65 -4.98 -17.16
N PRO A 164 12.71 -5.22 -16.37
CA PRO A 164 13.32 -6.55 -16.31
C PRO A 164 12.33 -7.55 -15.72
N MET A 165 12.33 -8.77 -16.28
CA MET A 165 11.60 -9.92 -15.74
C MET A 165 12.61 -10.97 -15.29
N ASP A 166 13.18 -10.77 -14.11
CA ASP A 166 14.16 -11.68 -13.50
C ASP A 166 13.50 -12.58 -12.45
N VAL A 167 12.45 -13.28 -12.88
CA VAL A 167 11.76 -14.29 -12.06
C VAL A 167 12.45 -15.64 -12.32
N PRO A 168 12.80 -16.44 -11.28
CA PRO A 168 13.50 -17.70 -11.45
C PRO A 168 12.82 -18.67 -12.43
N ALA A 169 13.61 -19.40 -13.21
CA ALA A 169 13.09 -20.46 -14.06
C ALA A 169 12.34 -21.52 -13.22
N GLY A 170 11.20 -22.00 -13.72
CA GLY A 170 10.32 -22.92 -12.99
C GLY A 170 9.42 -22.25 -11.95
N ALA A 171 9.52 -20.93 -11.76
CA ALA A 171 8.57 -20.20 -10.94
C ALA A 171 7.20 -20.13 -11.60
N ARG A 172 6.16 -20.33 -10.78
CA ARG A 172 4.77 -20.07 -11.15
C ARG A 172 4.37 -18.69 -10.67
N ILE A 173 4.15 -17.76 -11.61
CA ILE A 173 3.64 -16.42 -11.32
C ILE A 173 2.19 -16.53 -10.83
N GLN A 174 1.90 -15.89 -9.69
CA GLN A 174 0.59 -15.86 -9.04
C GLN A 174 -0.13 -14.53 -9.27
N SER A 175 0.62 -13.43 -9.37
CA SER A 175 0.06 -12.12 -9.76
C SER A 175 1.14 -11.15 -10.23
N LEU A 176 0.71 -10.19 -11.06
CA LEU A 176 1.46 -9.00 -11.44
C LEU A 176 0.72 -7.77 -10.89
N GLU A 177 1.43 -6.91 -10.18
CA GLU A 177 0.93 -5.65 -9.62
C GLU A 177 1.73 -4.47 -10.18
N LEU A 178 1.04 -3.41 -10.59
CA LEU A 178 1.61 -2.17 -11.12
C LEU A 178 1.01 -0.99 -10.36
N SER A 179 1.84 -0.27 -9.62
CA SER A 179 1.46 0.87 -8.78
C SER A 179 2.16 2.13 -9.23
N MET A 180 1.41 3.22 -9.39
CA MET A 180 1.97 4.52 -9.78
C MET A 180 1.00 5.65 -9.42
N GLU A 181 1.54 6.83 -9.16
CA GLU A 181 0.76 8.05 -8.94
C GLU A 181 0.51 8.76 -10.28
N MET A 182 -0.75 9.07 -10.58
CA MET A 182 -1.14 9.74 -11.82
C MET A 182 -2.44 10.54 -11.70
N CYS A 183 -2.66 11.49 -12.61
CA CYS A 183 -3.94 12.19 -12.79
C CYS A 183 -4.09 12.73 -14.22
N SER A 184 -5.14 13.53 -14.46
CA SER A 184 -5.33 14.22 -15.75
C SER A 184 -4.34 15.38 -15.91
N GLU A 185 -4.23 15.92 -17.11
CA GLU A 185 -3.40 17.09 -17.47
C GLU A 185 -4.26 18.18 -18.12
N ALA A 186 -4.42 19.28 -17.40
CA ALA A 186 -5.14 20.48 -17.81
C ALA A 186 -4.18 21.68 -17.82
N PRO A 187 -4.41 22.72 -18.64
CA PRO A 187 -3.67 23.96 -18.49
C PRO A 187 -3.82 24.51 -17.06
N ASN A 188 -2.70 24.67 -16.35
CA ASN A 188 -2.63 24.92 -14.91
C ASN A 188 -3.09 23.71 -14.08
N TYR A 189 -4.35 23.72 -13.64
CA TYR A 189 -5.07 22.56 -13.08
C TYR A 189 -6.57 22.80 -13.21
N ASP A 190 -7.35 21.71 -13.30
CA ASP A 190 -8.81 21.73 -13.24
C ASP A 190 -9.31 20.40 -12.67
N GLN A 191 -9.93 20.45 -11.49
CA GLN A 191 -10.43 19.26 -10.80
C GLN A 191 -11.57 18.56 -11.54
N ASN A 192 -12.17 19.19 -12.56
CA ASN A 192 -13.24 18.65 -13.38
C ASN A 192 -12.79 18.41 -14.83
N TRP A 193 -11.59 17.85 -14.99
CA TRP A 193 -10.97 17.57 -16.29
C TRP A 193 -10.74 16.07 -16.49
N PRO A 194 -11.79 15.30 -16.82
CA PRO A 194 -11.68 13.85 -16.81
C PRO A 194 -10.74 13.34 -17.91
N SER A 195 -10.05 12.24 -17.63
CA SER A 195 -9.17 11.57 -18.60
C SER A 195 -9.26 10.05 -18.49
N ASN A 196 -9.42 9.36 -19.61
CA ASN A 196 -9.40 7.89 -19.65
C ASN A 196 -7.96 7.40 -19.90
N ILE A 197 -7.26 7.09 -18.81
CA ILE A 197 -5.87 6.62 -18.83
C ILE A 197 -5.89 5.09 -18.83
N SER A 198 -5.34 4.49 -19.88
CA SER A 198 -5.31 3.04 -20.06
C SER A 198 -3.89 2.49 -19.85
N VAL A 199 -3.82 1.25 -19.37
CA VAL A 199 -2.57 0.54 -19.11
C VAL A 199 -2.52 -0.74 -19.94
N TRP A 200 -1.37 -0.99 -20.56
CA TRP A 200 -1.12 -2.21 -21.32
C TRP A 200 0.13 -2.93 -20.81
N VAL A 201 0.06 -4.25 -20.79
CA VAL A 201 1.20 -5.12 -20.49
C VAL A 201 1.42 -6.05 -21.68
N ASN A 202 2.63 -6.05 -22.22
CA ASN A 202 2.99 -6.82 -23.42
C ASN A 202 2.04 -6.60 -24.62
N GLY A 203 1.46 -5.39 -24.72
CA GLY A 203 0.50 -5.02 -25.76
C GLY A 203 -0.96 -5.34 -25.46
N VAL A 204 -1.25 -6.04 -24.37
CA VAL A 204 -2.62 -6.37 -23.93
C VAL A 204 -3.14 -5.28 -22.99
N GLU A 205 -4.33 -4.73 -23.27
CA GLU A 205 -4.97 -3.71 -22.41
C GLU A 205 -5.50 -4.37 -21.13
N ILE A 206 -4.83 -4.12 -20.00
CA ILE A 206 -5.21 -4.74 -18.72
C ILE A 206 -6.35 -3.97 -18.04
N GLY A 207 -6.52 -2.69 -18.37
CA GLY A 207 -7.65 -1.90 -17.88
C GLY A 207 -7.44 -0.40 -18.06
N MET A 208 -8.52 0.34 -17.83
CA MET A 208 -8.57 1.80 -17.93
C MET A 208 -9.07 2.40 -16.61
N TRP A 209 -8.45 3.50 -16.21
CA TRP A 209 -8.89 4.35 -15.11
C TRP A 209 -9.39 5.70 -15.66
N THR A 210 -10.56 6.13 -15.20
CA THR A 210 -11.04 7.49 -15.48
C THR A 210 -10.60 8.39 -14.34
N SER A 211 -9.55 9.17 -14.58
CA SER A 211 -9.17 10.26 -13.67
C SER A 211 -10.29 11.30 -13.64
N PRO A 212 -10.66 11.86 -12.47
CA PRO A 212 -11.69 12.90 -12.41
C PRO A 212 -11.19 14.26 -12.89
N GLY A 213 -9.89 14.53 -12.79
CA GLY A 213 -9.33 15.87 -12.99
C GLY A 213 -7.83 15.95 -12.81
N ASP A 214 -7.37 17.19 -12.84
CA ASP A 214 -6.01 17.64 -12.55
C ASP A 214 -6.04 18.46 -11.25
N PHE A 215 -5.15 18.13 -10.30
CA PHE A 215 -5.27 18.58 -8.92
C PHE A 215 -4.15 19.54 -8.53
N GLY A 216 -4.52 20.80 -8.29
CA GLY A 216 -3.60 21.86 -7.83
C GLY A 216 -4.14 22.75 -6.71
N ASP A 217 -5.26 22.39 -6.09
CA ASP A 217 -5.90 23.16 -5.00
C ASP A 217 -5.11 23.18 -3.68
N ARG A 218 -4.14 22.28 -3.55
CA ARG A 218 -3.16 22.29 -2.47
C ARG A 218 -1.81 21.84 -3.00
N ARG A 219 -0.74 22.24 -2.33
CA ARG A 219 0.61 21.78 -2.66
C ARG A 219 0.75 20.27 -2.43
N GLY A 220 1.43 19.60 -3.37
CA GLY A 220 1.82 18.20 -3.23
C GLY A 220 2.86 18.05 -2.12
N LYS A 221 2.82 16.94 -1.39
CA LYS A 221 3.71 16.73 -0.23
C LYS A 221 5.19 16.74 -0.59
N LEU A 222 5.51 16.29 -1.80
CA LEU A 222 6.89 16.06 -2.25
C LEU A 222 7.38 17.13 -3.22
N ASN A 223 6.48 18.02 -3.68
CA ASN A 223 6.80 18.99 -4.72
C ASN A 223 7.92 19.95 -4.26
N PRO A 224 8.91 20.21 -5.12
CA PRO A 224 10.01 21.11 -4.79
C PRO A 224 9.52 22.55 -4.66
N ASN A 225 10.24 23.37 -3.89
CA ASN A 225 9.84 24.75 -3.58
C ASN A 225 9.69 25.65 -4.82
N TRP A 226 10.42 25.37 -5.90
CA TRP A 226 10.36 26.16 -7.12
C TRP A 226 9.10 25.87 -7.96
N TRP A 227 8.44 24.72 -7.73
CA TRP A 227 7.25 24.33 -8.47
C TRP A 227 6.12 25.32 -8.20
N TYR A 228 5.45 25.74 -9.27
CA TYR A 228 4.42 26.77 -9.20
C TYR A 228 3.15 26.25 -8.54
N ASP A 229 2.54 27.05 -7.65
CA ASP A 229 1.30 26.67 -6.95
C ASP A 229 0.08 26.55 -7.87
N TRP A 230 0.15 27.12 -9.07
CA TRP A 230 -0.91 27.05 -10.07
C TRP A 230 -0.78 25.85 -11.02
N ALA A 231 0.32 25.10 -10.97
CA ALA A 231 0.49 23.88 -11.77
C ALA A 231 -0.11 22.66 -11.04
N THR A 232 -0.25 21.54 -11.75
CA THR A 232 -0.58 20.23 -11.15
C THR A 232 0.30 19.94 -9.94
N GLN A 233 -0.32 19.57 -8.83
CA GLN A 233 0.35 19.34 -7.56
C GLN A 233 0.42 17.88 -7.14
N TYR A 234 -0.60 17.07 -7.39
CA TYR A 234 -0.64 15.68 -6.96
C TYR A 234 -1.58 14.85 -7.82
N GLY A 235 -1.46 13.52 -7.73
CA GLY A 235 -2.36 12.58 -8.37
C GLY A 235 -2.99 11.60 -7.39
N PHE A 236 -3.56 10.53 -7.94
CA PHE A 236 -3.99 9.37 -7.18
C PHE A 236 -3.00 8.24 -7.36
N LEU A 237 -2.63 7.58 -6.27
CA LEU A 237 -1.96 6.30 -6.33
C LEU A 237 -2.94 5.24 -6.81
N LYS A 238 -2.65 4.64 -7.97
CA LYS A 238 -3.47 3.62 -8.60
C LYS A 238 -2.71 2.32 -8.71
N THR A 239 -3.36 1.21 -8.37
CA THR A 239 -2.77 -0.13 -8.44
C THR A 239 -3.57 -1.04 -9.35
N TRP A 240 -2.98 -1.45 -10.47
CA TRP A 240 -3.50 -2.55 -11.29
C TRP A 240 -2.94 -3.86 -10.79
N ARG A 241 -3.79 -4.88 -10.66
CA ARG A 241 -3.40 -6.24 -10.30
C ARG A 241 -4.02 -7.23 -11.28
N VAL A 242 -3.17 -8.04 -11.90
CA VAL A 242 -3.56 -9.15 -12.78
C VAL A 242 -3.25 -10.48 -12.09
N ASP A 243 -4.23 -11.37 -12.03
CA ASP A 243 -4.07 -12.74 -11.54
C ASP A 243 -4.63 -13.76 -12.55
N HIS A 244 -4.81 -15.01 -12.13
CA HIS A 244 -5.35 -16.07 -12.98
C HIS A 244 -6.85 -15.94 -13.27
N GLU A 245 -7.58 -15.03 -12.61
CA GLU A 245 -9.02 -14.88 -12.77
C GLU A 245 -9.41 -13.59 -13.48
N LYS A 246 -8.71 -12.48 -13.21
CA LYS A 246 -9.11 -11.14 -13.67
C LYS A 246 -8.01 -10.09 -13.49
N THR A 247 -8.31 -8.90 -14.02
CA THR A 247 -7.60 -7.68 -13.66
C THR A 247 -8.46 -6.75 -12.81
N THR A 248 -7.87 -6.23 -11.74
CA THR A 248 -8.48 -5.24 -10.85
C THR A 248 -7.69 -3.94 -10.81
N LEU A 249 -8.39 -2.81 -10.67
CA LEU A 249 -7.85 -1.51 -10.28
C LEU A 249 -8.30 -1.22 -8.85
N ASP A 250 -7.37 -1.04 -7.93
CA ASP A 250 -7.66 -0.80 -6.50
C ASP A 250 -8.69 -1.80 -5.92
N MET A 251 -8.50 -3.08 -6.24
CA MET A 251 -9.36 -4.22 -5.86
C MET A 251 -10.71 -4.31 -6.60
N GLU A 252 -11.09 -3.33 -7.41
CA GLU A 252 -12.30 -3.38 -8.23
C GLU A 252 -12.01 -3.96 -9.62
N LYS A 253 -12.85 -4.88 -10.11
CA LYS A 253 -12.64 -5.50 -11.42
C LYS A 253 -12.78 -4.47 -12.54
N VAL A 254 -11.76 -4.37 -13.40
CA VAL A 254 -11.75 -3.49 -14.58
C VAL A 254 -11.63 -4.24 -15.90
N SER A 255 -11.08 -5.46 -15.89
CA SER A 255 -10.97 -6.29 -17.10
C SER A 255 -11.05 -7.78 -16.75
N GLY A 256 -11.36 -8.59 -17.77
CA GLY A 256 -11.28 -10.04 -17.72
C GLY A 256 -9.88 -10.59 -18.03
N VAL A 257 -8.92 -9.73 -18.40
CA VAL A 257 -7.55 -10.14 -18.74
C VAL A 257 -6.88 -10.84 -17.56
N THR A 258 -6.21 -11.95 -17.85
CA THR A 258 -5.52 -12.83 -16.91
C THR A 258 -4.02 -12.93 -17.21
N LEU A 259 -3.25 -13.51 -16.28
CA LEU A 259 -1.82 -13.74 -16.45
C LEU A 259 -1.47 -14.56 -17.72
N ASP A 260 -2.35 -15.49 -18.10
CA ASP A 260 -2.13 -16.39 -19.25
C ASP A 260 -2.11 -15.62 -20.58
N GLU A 261 -2.76 -14.46 -20.64
CA GLU A 261 -2.79 -13.59 -21.83
C GLU A 261 -1.56 -12.68 -21.92
N LEU A 262 -0.79 -12.53 -20.85
CA LEU A 262 0.30 -11.57 -20.77
C LEU A 262 1.66 -12.12 -21.23
N ASN A 263 1.78 -13.43 -21.47
CA ASN A 263 3.01 -14.09 -21.95
C ASN A 263 4.27 -13.71 -21.12
N LEU A 264 4.13 -13.64 -19.79
CA LEU A 264 5.17 -13.13 -18.88
C LEU A 264 6.44 -13.99 -18.84
N SER A 265 6.37 -15.27 -19.22
CA SER A 265 7.49 -16.22 -19.17
C SER A 265 8.28 -16.30 -20.48
N GLU A 266 7.81 -15.68 -21.57
CA GLU A 266 8.40 -15.84 -22.91
C GLU A 266 9.52 -14.83 -23.20
N SER A 267 9.74 -13.86 -22.33
CA SER A 267 10.63 -12.73 -22.57
C SER A 267 11.35 -12.31 -21.29
N PRO A 268 12.65 -11.95 -21.35
CA PRO A 268 13.39 -11.44 -20.19
C PRO A 268 12.96 -10.02 -19.78
N LYS A 269 11.99 -9.43 -20.50
CA LYS A 269 11.47 -8.10 -20.29
C LYS A 269 9.94 -8.08 -20.35
N LEU A 270 9.35 -7.21 -19.55
CA LEU A 270 7.94 -6.82 -19.58
C LEU A 270 7.82 -5.44 -20.23
N ARG A 271 6.95 -5.32 -21.23
CA ARG A 271 6.60 -4.04 -21.84
C ARG A 271 5.38 -3.47 -21.14
N LEU A 272 5.55 -2.35 -20.45
CA LEU A 272 4.47 -1.59 -19.84
C LEU A 272 4.20 -0.34 -20.67
N ARG A 273 2.95 -0.11 -21.07
CA ARG A 273 2.55 1.15 -21.71
C ARG A 273 1.47 1.82 -20.88
N ILE A 274 1.58 3.12 -20.69
CA ILE A 274 0.62 3.96 -19.97
C ILE A 274 0.28 5.12 -20.90
N GLY A 275 -1.01 5.39 -21.13
CA GLY A 275 -1.38 6.45 -22.06
C GLY A 275 -2.87 6.58 -22.28
N ILE A 276 -3.21 7.39 -23.29
CA ILE A 276 -4.60 7.74 -23.62
C ILE A 276 -4.86 7.22 -25.02
N LYS A 277 -5.93 6.42 -25.16
CA LYS A 277 -6.32 5.91 -26.46
C LYS A 277 -6.77 7.04 -27.39
N PRO A 278 -6.46 6.99 -28.69
CA PRO A 278 -6.92 8.00 -29.65
C PRO A 278 -8.45 8.16 -29.69
N ASP A 279 -9.19 7.09 -29.37
CA ASP A 279 -10.65 7.01 -29.35
C ASP A 279 -11.24 7.05 -27.92
N ALA A 280 -10.43 7.39 -26.91
CA ALA A 280 -10.91 7.59 -25.54
C ALA A 280 -12.01 8.66 -25.49
N VAL A 281 -13.06 8.39 -24.71
CA VAL A 281 -14.19 9.32 -24.50
C VAL A 281 -13.71 10.62 -23.87
N ASN A 282 -12.87 10.51 -22.83
CA ASN A 282 -12.26 11.63 -22.14
C ASN A 282 -10.76 11.71 -22.48
N GLN A 283 -10.36 12.75 -23.22
CA GLN A 283 -8.96 13.00 -23.62
C GLN A 283 -8.34 14.14 -22.79
N GLY A 284 -8.40 13.97 -21.48
CA GLY A 284 -7.96 14.96 -20.50
C GLY A 284 -6.47 14.91 -20.16
N GLY A 285 -5.63 14.22 -20.95
CA GLY A 285 -4.20 14.16 -20.68
C GLY A 285 -3.79 13.24 -19.51
N LEU A 286 -2.49 13.17 -19.25
CA LEU A 286 -1.86 12.33 -18.25
C LEU A 286 -0.75 13.12 -17.57
N ASN A 287 -0.81 13.19 -16.25
CA ASN A 287 0.30 13.50 -15.36
C ASN A 287 0.78 12.20 -14.70
N LEU A 288 2.08 11.93 -14.73
CA LEU A 288 2.73 10.79 -14.08
C LEU A 288 3.79 11.32 -13.10
N PHE A 289 3.72 10.88 -11.84
CA PHE A 289 4.57 11.37 -10.77
C PHE A 289 5.59 10.31 -10.34
N GLY A 290 6.80 10.76 -10.04
CA GLY A 290 7.89 9.99 -9.48
C GLY A 290 8.14 10.37 -8.01
N ARG A 291 9.12 9.71 -7.38
CA ARG A 291 9.30 9.75 -5.92
C ARG A 291 9.54 11.13 -5.29
N GLN A 292 9.86 12.16 -6.07
CA GLN A 292 10.12 13.52 -5.56
C GLN A 292 9.05 14.54 -5.98
N PHE A 293 7.88 14.09 -6.42
CA PHE A 293 6.76 14.93 -6.85
C PHE A 293 5.44 14.26 -6.46
N GLY A 294 4.38 15.05 -6.36
CA GLY A 294 3.08 14.56 -5.95
C GLY A 294 3.01 14.29 -4.45
N ASP A 295 2.32 13.21 -4.11
CA ASP A 295 1.94 12.86 -2.75
C ASP A 295 2.52 11.53 -2.26
N HIS A 296 3.09 10.73 -3.18
CA HIS A 296 3.60 9.39 -2.92
C HIS A 296 5.08 9.26 -3.30
N GLU A 297 5.92 8.87 -2.34
CA GLU A 297 7.36 8.72 -2.52
C GLU A 297 7.70 7.41 -3.26
N GLN A 298 7.19 7.23 -4.48
CA GLN A 298 7.47 6.08 -5.34
C GLN A 298 7.49 6.48 -6.82
N ASN A 299 8.16 5.68 -7.65
CA ASN A 299 8.01 5.77 -9.10
C ASN A 299 6.92 4.78 -9.58
N ILE A 300 7.09 4.17 -10.74
CA ILE A 300 6.29 3.01 -11.14
C ILE A 300 6.85 1.79 -10.41
N ILE A 301 6.05 1.20 -9.52
CA ILE A 301 6.40 -0.04 -8.83
C ILE A 301 5.74 -1.21 -9.56
N MET A 302 6.56 -2.16 -10.00
CA MET A 302 6.10 -3.45 -10.50
C MET A 302 6.41 -4.53 -9.46
N GLN A 303 5.41 -5.30 -9.05
CA GLN A 303 5.59 -6.46 -8.18
C GLN A 303 5.07 -7.71 -8.87
N VAL A 304 5.88 -8.76 -8.88
CA VAL A 304 5.50 -10.10 -9.35
C VAL A 304 5.54 -11.05 -8.16
N LYS A 305 4.36 -11.56 -7.79
CA LYS A 305 4.24 -12.61 -6.77
C LYS A 305 4.36 -13.95 -7.47
N TYR A 306 5.23 -14.82 -7.00
CA TYR A 306 5.44 -16.14 -7.60
C TYR A 306 5.71 -17.20 -6.54
N THR A 307 5.52 -18.46 -6.91
CA THR A 307 5.86 -19.62 -6.08
C THR A 307 6.86 -20.50 -6.82
N MET A 308 7.74 -21.15 -6.09
CA MET A 308 8.59 -22.20 -6.65
C MET A 308 7.88 -23.55 -6.46
N ASP A 309 7.77 -24.34 -7.52
CA ASP A 309 7.48 -25.76 -7.37
C ASP A 309 8.73 -26.38 -6.74
N GLN A 310 8.59 -27.05 -5.59
CA GLN A 310 9.70 -27.82 -5.04
C GLN A 310 10.01 -28.92 -6.06
N ASP A 311 11.28 -28.99 -6.49
CA ASP A 311 11.81 -30.15 -7.21
C ASP A 311 11.23 -31.39 -6.55
N GLY A 312 10.52 -32.18 -7.34
CA GLY A 312 10.00 -33.45 -6.86
C GLY A 312 11.13 -34.16 -6.15
N GLU A 313 10.86 -34.60 -4.92
CA GLU A 313 11.61 -35.66 -4.27
C GLU A 313 11.67 -36.83 -5.25
N ASN A 314 12.67 -36.81 -6.13
CA ASN A 314 13.05 -37.95 -6.93
C ASN A 314 13.83 -38.86 -5.99
N LEU A 315 13.05 -39.79 -5.43
CA LEU A 315 13.36 -41.22 -5.22
C LEU A 315 14.69 -41.57 -4.55
#